data_AF-A0A920TSA4-F1
#
_entry.id   AF-A0A920TSA4-F1
#
_cell.length_a   1.000
_cell.length_b   1.000
_cell.length_c   1.000
_cell.angle_alpha   90.00
_cell.angle_beta   90.00
_cell.angle_gamma   90.00
#
_symmetry.space_group_name_H-M   'P 1'
#
loop_
_entity.id
_entity.type
_entity.pdbx_description
1 polymer ?
#
loop_
_entity_poly.entity_id
_entity_poly.type
_entity_poly.pdbx_seq_one_letter_code
_entity_poly.pdbx_strand_id
1 'polypeptide(L)'
;MRGQRFVRVILAWIILVLAFPLVIQAQGRRGSEESRLLRDAAALESRGDYERAEMVLRRLLDIDPGSTGGLFALERVFRAQGEPKEDFASSGCVH
;
A
#
# COMPACT_ATOMS: atom_id res chain seq x y z
N MET A 1 0.71 -32.82 39.67
CA MET A 1 -0.04 -32.40 38.47
C MET A 1 -0.01 -30.87 38.25
N ARG A 2 1.18 -30.26 38.08
CA ARG A 2 1.33 -28.81 37.78
C ARG A 2 2.12 -28.53 36.50
N GLY A 3 3.07 -29.41 36.14
CA GLY A 3 3.90 -29.24 34.93
C GLY A 3 3.14 -29.30 33.59
N GLN A 4 2.04 -30.04 33.52
CA GLN A 4 1.30 -30.25 32.26
C GLN A 4 0.55 -28.99 31.77
N ARG A 5 0.24 -28.06 32.68
CA ARG A 5 -0.34 -26.76 32.33
C ARG A 5 0.70 -25.83 31.73
N PHE A 6 1.90 -25.82 32.30
CA PHE A 6 3.03 -25.05 31.76
C PHE A 6 3.46 -25.56 30.38
N VAL A 7 3.53 -26.88 30.20
CA VAL A 7 3.87 -27.47 28.89
C VAL A 7 2.86 -27.06 27.82
N ARG A 8 1.56 -27.00 28.14
CA ARG A 8 0.52 -26.56 27.19
C ARG A 8 0.59 -25.08 26.86
N VAL A 9 0.89 -24.23 27.85
CA VAL A 9 1.08 -22.79 27.62
C VAL A 9 2.32 -22.55 26.77
N ILE A 10 3.43 -23.21 27.07
CA ILE A 10 4.68 -23.10 26.30
C ILE A 10 4.46 -23.61 24.87
N LEU A 11 3.75 -24.72 24.69
CA LEU A 11 3.43 -25.24 23.36
C LEU A 11 2.54 -24.29 22.57
N ALA A 12 1.53 -23.69 23.20
CA ALA A 12 0.67 -22.69 22.57
C ALA A 12 1.45 -21.43 22.15
N TRP A 13 2.38 -20.98 22.98
CA TRP A 13 3.27 -19.86 22.66
C TRP A 13 4.23 -20.17 21.52
N ILE A 14 4.78 -21.39 21.49
CA ILE A 14 5.65 -21.84 20.40
C ILE A 14 4.87 -21.90 19.09
N ILE A 15 3.64 -22.43 19.09
CA ILE A 15 2.77 -22.48 17.90
C ILE A 15 2.40 -21.06 17.43
N LEU A 16 2.10 -20.14 18.36
CA LEU A 16 1.81 -18.74 18.04
C LEU A 16 3.01 -18.03 17.40
N VAL A 17 4.21 -18.28 17.92
CA VAL A 17 5.47 -17.73 17.38
C VAL A 17 5.87 -18.40 16.06
N LEU A 18 5.61 -19.69 15.87
CA LEU A 18 5.89 -20.42 14.62
C LEU A 18 4.87 -20.15 13.51
N ALA A 19 3.67 -19.66 13.83
CA ALA A 19 2.70 -19.19 12.85
C ALA A 19 3.02 -17.76 12.34
N PHE A 20 3.74 -16.98 13.15
CA PHE A 20 4.09 -15.58 12.85
C PHE A 20 5.04 -15.35 11.65
N PRO A 21 6.00 -16.23 11.29
CA PRO A 21 6.91 -16.00 10.17
C PRO A 21 6.28 -16.35 8.81
N LEU A 22 5.06 -16.89 8.75
CA LEU A 22 4.40 -17.16 7.47
C LEU A 22 4.01 -15.86 6.73
N VAL A 23 3.82 -14.76 7.48
CA VAL A 23 3.57 -13.42 6.92
C VAL A 23 4.83 -12.80 6.29
N ILE A 24 6.03 -13.24 6.68
CA ILE A 24 7.29 -12.60 6.26
C ILE A 24 7.85 -13.20 4.95
N GLN A 25 7.53 -14.46 4.64
CA GLN A 25 8.10 -15.16 3.47
C GLN A 25 7.49 -14.78 2.11
N ALA A 26 6.44 -13.93 2.06
CA ALA A 26 5.82 -13.48 0.81
C ALA A 26 6.52 -12.27 0.14
N GLN A 27 7.50 -11.65 0.81
CA GLN A 27 8.04 -10.34 0.44
C GLN A 27 8.92 -10.34 -0.82
N GLY A 28 9.63 -11.45 -1.11
CA GLY A 28 10.64 -11.48 -2.18
C GLY A 28 10.09 -11.31 -3.61
N ARG A 29 8.89 -11.83 -3.90
CA ARG A 29 8.22 -11.64 -5.20
C ARG A 29 7.43 -10.32 -5.25
N ARG A 30 6.93 -9.87 -4.10
CA ARG A 30 6.08 -8.69 -3.95
C ARG A 30 6.85 -7.38 -4.18
N GLY A 31 8.08 -7.28 -3.69
CA GLY A 31 8.92 -6.08 -3.87
C GLY A 31 9.24 -5.75 -5.34
N SER A 32 9.35 -6.75 -6.21
CA SER A 32 9.59 -6.54 -7.64
C SER A 32 8.38 -5.93 -8.36
N GLU A 33 7.18 -6.38 -7.98
CA GLU A 33 5.92 -5.89 -8.56
C GLU A 33 5.56 -4.50 -8.04
N GLU A 34 5.74 -4.27 -6.74
CA GLU A 34 5.67 -2.94 -6.14
C GLU A 34 6.58 -1.95 -6.87
N SER A 35 7.85 -2.31 -7.05
CA SER A 35 8.81 -1.45 -7.73
C SER A 35 8.40 -1.11 -9.17
N ARG A 36 7.70 -2.03 -9.87
CA ARG A 36 7.19 -1.77 -11.22
C ARG A 36 6.02 -0.80 -11.19
N LEU A 37 5.05 -1.02 -10.29
CA LEU A 37 3.88 -0.15 -10.15
C LEU A 37 4.27 1.26 -9.71
N LEU A 38 5.25 1.39 -8.81
CA LEU A 38 5.81 2.69 -8.41
C LEU A 38 6.46 3.44 -9.57
N ARG A 39 7.21 2.74 -10.43
CA ARG A 39 7.82 3.35 -11.63
C ARG A 39 6.77 3.78 -12.65
N ASP A 40 5.74 2.96 -12.86
CA ASP A 40 4.64 3.29 -13.78
C ASP A 40 3.85 4.52 -13.28
N ALA A 41 3.53 4.54 -11.99
CA ALA A 41 2.92 5.70 -11.35
C ALA A 41 3.78 6.97 -11.47
N ALA A 42 5.09 6.89 -11.26
CA ALA A 42 6.01 8.02 -11.42
C ALA A 42 6.10 8.51 -12.89
N ALA A 43 6.01 7.60 -13.86
CA ALA A 43 5.97 7.96 -15.28
C ALA A 43 4.65 8.67 -15.64
N LEU A 44 3.53 8.25 -15.07
CA LEU A 44 2.22 8.91 -15.21
C LEU A 44 2.21 10.28 -14.54
N GLU A 45 2.77 10.39 -13.32
CA GLU A 45 2.98 11.67 -12.61
C GLU A 45 3.78 12.65 -13.47
N SER A 46 4.87 12.19 -14.11
CA SER A 46 5.71 13.01 -14.99
C SER A 46 5.01 13.45 -16.27
N ARG A 47 3.96 12.75 -16.69
CA ARG A 47 3.11 13.12 -17.84
C ARG A 47 2.00 14.10 -17.46
N GLY A 48 1.80 14.35 -16.16
CA GLY A 48 0.66 15.11 -15.64
C GLY A 48 -0.63 14.29 -15.56
N ASP A 49 -0.57 12.98 -15.82
CA ASP A 49 -1.71 12.07 -15.76
C ASP A 49 -1.93 11.58 -14.32
N TYR A 50 -2.22 12.50 -13.41
CA TYR A 50 -2.31 12.22 -11.97
C TYR A 50 -3.45 11.25 -11.63
N GLU A 51 -4.58 11.28 -12.36
CA GLU A 51 -5.69 10.33 -12.17
C GLU A 51 -5.28 8.89 -12.46
N ARG A 52 -4.49 8.66 -13.52
CA ARG A 52 -3.98 7.33 -13.85
C ARG A 52 -2.93 6.87 -12.84
N ALA A 53 -2.06 7.78 -12.40
CA ALA A 53 -1.08 7.49 -11.37
C ALA A 53 -1.75 7.03 -10.07
N GLU A 54 -2.84 7.71 -9.67
CA GLU A 54 -3.64 7.34 -8.50
C GLU A 54 -4.26 5.95 -8.63
N MET A 55 -4.86 5.61 -9.79
CA MET A 55 -5.43 4.28 -10.02
C MET A 55 -4.38 3.16 -9.88
N VAL A 56 -3.18 3.38 -10.41
CA VAL A 56 -2.07 2.42 -10.32
C VAL A 56 -1.62 2.24 -8.86
N LEU A 57 -1.52 3.34 -8.11
CA LEU A 57 -1.12 3.34 -6.71
C LEU A 57 -2.19 2.75 -5.78
N ARG A 58 -3.49 2.99 -6.07
CA ARG A 58 -4.59 2.32 -5.37
C ARG A 58 -4.57 0.81 -5.59
N ARG A 59 -4.32 0.35 -6.82
CA ARG A 59 -4.15 -1.09 -7.10
C ARG A 59 -2.95 -1.67 -6.35
N LEU A 60 -1.85 -0.92 -6.26
CA LEU A 60 -0.69 -1.33 -5.47
C LEU A 60 -1.06 -1.52 -3.99
N LEU A 61 -1.81 -0.59 -3.40
CA LEU A 61 -2.23 -0.66 -2.01
C LEU A 61 -3.34 -1.70 -1.76
N ASP A 62 -4.12 -2.05 -2.77
CA ASP A 62 -5.07 -3.17 -2.72
C ASP A 62 -4.34 -4.52 -2.61
N ILE A 63 -3.21 -4.65 -3.32
CA ILE A 63 -2.35 -5.85 -3.30
C ILE A 63 -1.47 -5.87 -2.04
N ASP A 64 -0.93 -4.72 -1.65
CA ASP A 64 -0.09 -4.56 -0.46
C ASP A 64 -0.49 -3.31 0.35
N PRO A 65 -1.42 -3.46 1.32
CA PRO A 65 -1.84 -2.36 2.17
C PRO A 65 -0.73 -1.88 3.12
N GLY A 66 0.36 -2.63 3.25
CA GLY A 66 1.52 -2.27 4.06
C GLY A 66 2.64 -1.59 3.28
N SER A 67 2.47 -1.35 1.98
CA SER A 67 3.48 -0.73 1.14
C SER A 67 3.67 0.75 1.50
N THR A 68 4.70 1.01 2.31
CA THR A 68 5.14 2.37 2.65
C THR A 68 5.43 3.19 1.38
N GLY A 69 6.07 2.58 0.38
CA GLY A 69 6.37 3.24 -0.90
C GLY A 69 5.12 3.61 -1.69
N GLY A 70 4.12 2.72 -1.74
CA GLY A 70 2.82 2.99 -2.38
C GLY A 70 2.05 4.12 -1.70
N LEU A 71 2.05 4.14 -0.36
CA LEU A 71 1.37 5.17 0.41
C LEU A 71 2.01 6.55 0.21
N PHE A 72 3.34 6.64 0.28
CA PHE A 72 4.06 7.89 0.04
C PHE A 72 3.90 8.40 -1.40
N ALA A 73 3.91 7.50 -2.39
CA ALA A 73 3.68 7.88 -3.78
C ALA A 73 2.24 8.36 -3.99
N LEU A 74 1.25 7.72 -3.35
CA LEU A 74 -0.15 8.15 -3.44
C LEU A 74 -0.35 9.53 -2.82
N GLU A 75 0.24 9.78 -1.65
CA GLU A 75 0.20 11.09 -1.02
C GLU A 75 0.81 12.18 -1.92
N ARG A 76 1.95 11.88 -2.56
CA ARG A 76 2.59 12.82 -3.50
C ARG A 76 1.69 13.14 -4.70
N VAL A 77 1.05 12.14 -5.28
CA VAL A 77 0.09 12.32 -6.39
C VAL A 77 -1.13 13.12 -5.92
N PHE A 78 -1.70 12.81 -4.75
CA PHE A 78 -2.82 13.57 -4.18
C PHE A 78 -2.45 15.03 -3.91
N ARG A 79 -1.23 15.29 -3.46
CA ARG A 79 -0.74 16.66 -3.29
C ARG A 79 -0.63 17.38 -4.63
N ALA A 80 -0.11 16.71 -5.66
CA ALA A 80 -0.02 17.27 -7.01
C ALA A 80 -1.40 17.48 -7.68
N GLN A 81 -2.40 16.66 -7.34
CA GLN A 81 -3.80 16.85 -7.75
C GLN A 81 -4.51 17.95 -6.95
N GLY A 82 -4.17 18.07 -5.66
CA GLY A 82 -4.73 19.02 -4.70
C GLY A 82 -4.09 20.40 -4.75
N GLU A 83 -3.03 20.59 -5.53
CA GLU A 83 -2.68 21.91 -6.06
C GLU A 83 -3.91 22.38 -6.84
N PRO A 84 -4.66 23.39 -6.36
CA PRO A 84 -5.78 23.89 -7.10
C PRO A 84 -5.23 24.45 -8.41
N LYS A 85 -5.43 23.74 -9.53
CA LYS A 85 -5.62 24.49 -10.77
C LYS A 85 -6.81 25.39 -10.49
N GLU A 86 -6.51 26.68 -10.41
CA GLU A 86 -7.38 27.80 -10.10
C GLU A 86 -8.47 28.00 -11.18
N ASP A 87 -8.97 26.93 -11.79
CA ASP A 87 -9.68 26.97 -13.08
C ASP A 87 -10.94 26.08 -13.14
N PHE A 88 -11.49 25.68 -11.99
CA PHE A 88 -12.86 25.15 -11.90
C PHE A 88 -13.80 26.04 -11.07
N ALA A 89 -13.51 27.34 -11.03
CA ALA A 89 -14.49 28.38 -10.70
C ALA A 89 -15.53 28.61 -11.83
N SER A 90 -15.56 27.80 -12.90
CA SER A 90 -16.39 28.10 -14.09
C SER A 90 -17.02 26.88 -14.82
N SER A 91 -17.45 25.83 -14.11
CA SER A 91 -18.31 24.80 -14.74
C SER A 91 -19.47 24.29 -13.88
N GLY A 92 -19.78 25.02 -12.80
CA GLY A 92 -20.98 24.81 -11.98
C GLY A 92 -22.01 25.93 -12.12
N CYS A 93 -22.31 26.34 -13.35
CA CYS A 93 -23.51 27.12 -13.70
C CYS A 93 -24.04 26.58 -15.03
N VAL A 94 -25.37 26.55 -15.18
CA VAL A 94 -26.20 25.84 -16.19
C VAL A 94 -26.50 24.39 -15.73
N HIS A 95 -27.69 24.02 -15.26
CA HIS A 95 -29.06 24.52 -15.46
C HIS A 95 -29.94 24.14 -14.26
#